data_AF-A0A965A9B7-F1
#
_entry.id   AF-A0A965A9B7-F1
#
_cell.length_a   1.000
_cell.length_b   1.000
_cell.length_c   1.000
_cell.angle_alpha   90.00
_cell.angle_beta   90.00
_cell.angle_gamma   90.00
#
_symmetry.space_group_name_H-M   'P 1'
#
loop_
_entity.id
_entity.type
_entity.pdbx_description
1 polymer ?
#
loop_
_entity_poly.entity_id
_entity_poly.type
_entity_poly.pdbx_seq_one_letter_code
_entity_poly.pdbx_strand_id
1 'polypeptide(L)'
;MALWSNTDANTSAPVFAVASGLGVSANGFTLYANTQADAFVTGLNVGVFGVDTTEIGLANNATQKPAHAGWVLRTEGSGGRAGRIQTEVIVAMGSMTGDGGAVANDNPIYANT
;
A
#
# COMPACT_ATOMS: atom_id res chain seq x y z
N MET A 1 1.47 -14.59 -18.23
CA MET A 1 1.49 -13.15 -17.89
C MET A 1 1.53 -13.01 -16.39
N ALA A 2 2.22 -12.00 -15.88
CA ALA A 2 2.15 -11.67 -14.46
C ALA A 2 0.73 -11.18 -14.11
N LEU A 3 0.28 -11.44 -12.88
CA LEU A 3 -1.03 -10.98 -12.36
C LEU A 3 -0.94 -9.59 -11.71
N TRP A 4 0.03 -8.79 -12.16
CA TRP A 4 0.39 -7.46 -11.69
C TRP A 4 1.30 -6.77 -12.72
N SER A 5 1.50 -5.46 -12.59
CA SER A 5 2.51 -4.70 -13.34
C SER A 5 3.27 -3.73 -12.43
N ASN A 6 4.30 -3.07 -12.93
CA ASN A 6 5.06 -2.04 -12.21
C ASN A 6 4.48 -0.62 -12.37
N THR A 7 3.27 -0.49 -12.90
CA THR A 7 2.54 0.79 -12.96
C THR A 7 1.73 1.00 -11.70
N ASP A 8 1.84 2.16 -11.06
CA ASP A 8 0.99 2.50 -9.93
C ASP A 8 -0.47 2.77 -10.39
N ALA A 9 -1.27 1.71 -10.40
CA ALA A 9 -2.69 1.75 -10.76
C ALA A 9 -3.43 0.57 -10.11
N ASN A 10 -4.72 0.74 -9.82
CA ASN A 10 -5.58 -0.33 -9.29
C ASN A 10 -5.58 -1.59 -10.17
N THR A 11 -5.57 -1.43 -11.49
CA THR A 11 -5.53 -2.55 -12.46
C THR A 11 -4.18 -3.27 -12.51
N SER A 12 -3.16 -2.69 -11.89
CA SER A 12 -1.79 -3.21 -11.85
C SER A 12 -1.44 -3.85 -10.51
N ALA A 13 -2.22 -3.57 -9.46
CA ALA A 13 -2.02 -4.13 -8.14
C ALA A 13 -2.14 -5.67 -8.15
N PRO A 14 -1.37 -6.41 -7.33
CA PRO A 14 -1.42 -7.87 -7.31
C PRO A 14 -2.80 -8.39 -6.96
N VAL A 15 -3.42 -9.15 -7.88
CA VAL A 15 -4.78 -9.69 -7.67
C VAL A 15 -4.85 -10.64 -6.46
N PHE A 16 -3.71 -11.21 -6.05
CA PHE A 16 -3.59 -12.09 -4.89
C PHE A 16 -3.29 -11.34 -3.59
N ALA A 17 -3.14 -10.02 -3.62
CA ALA A 17 -3.07 -9.23 -2.40
C ALA A 17 -4.40 -9.35 -1.66
N VAL A 18 -4.34 -9.77 -0.40
CA VAL A 18 -5.48 -9.94 0.51
C VAL A 18 -5.24 -9.08 1.75
N ALA A 19 -6.29 -8.78 2.52
CA ALA A 19 -6.19 -8.00 3.75
C ALA A 19 -5.51 -8.79 4.90
N SER A 20 -4.26 -9.21 4.71
CA SER A 20 -3.44 -9.94 5.69
C SER A 20 -4.12 -11.19 6.28
N GLY A 21 -4.97 -11.89 5.50
CA GLY A 21 -5.68 -13.07 5.97
C GLY A 21 -6.80 -12.80 6.99
N LEU A 22 -7.25 -11.55 7.16
CA LEU A 22 -8.30 -11.14 8.10
C LEU A 22 -9.73 -11.57 7.69
N GLY A 23 -9.86 -12.54 6.78
CA GLY A 23 -11.15 -13.06 6.32
C GLY A 23 -11.91 -12.15 5.34
N VAL A 24 -11.26 -11.12 4.78
CA VAL A 24 -11.84 -10.23 3.77
C VAL A 24 -11.56 -10.77 2.36
N SER A 25 -12.57 -10.78 1.48
CA SER A 25 -12.45 -11.21 0.08
C SER A 25 -11.94 -10.12 -0.88
N ALA A 26 -11.51 -8.97 -0.36
CA ALA A 26 -10.98 -7.86 -1.15
C ALA A 26 -9.61 -8.23 -1.74
N ASN A 27 -9.48 -8.07 -3.05
CA ASN A 27 -8.23 -8.29 -3.79
C ASN A 27 -7.43 -6.97 -3.92
N GLY A 28 -6.23 -7.04 -4.52
CA GLY A 28 -5.38 -5.86 -4.75
C GLY A 28 -6.07 -4.71 -5.48
N PHE A 29 -6.96 -4.99 -6.44
CA PHE A 29 -7.76 -3.96 -7.13
C PHE A 29 -8.66 -3.18 -6.18
N THR A 30 -9.28 -3.88 -5.22
CA THR A 30 -10.23 -3.29 -4.27
C THR A 30 -9.51 -2.62 -3.09
N LEU A 31 -8.39 -3.20 -2.66
CA LEU A 31 -7.54 -2.66 -1.58
C LEU A 31 -6.67 -1.50 -2.04
N TYR A 32 -6.54 -1.30 -3.35
CA TYR A 32 -5.65 -0.31 -3.93
C TYR A 32 -5.88 1.09 -3.33
N ALA A 33 -4.79 1.67 -2.83
CA ALA A 33 -4.75 3.00 -2.26
C ALA A 33 -5.78 3.30 -1.16
N ASN A 34 -6.37 2.27 -0.57
CA ASN A 34 -7.37 2.48 0.46
C ASN A 34 -6.72 3.03 1.73
N THR A 35 -7.17 4.22 2.13
CA THR A 35 -6.78 4.87 3.39
C THR A 35 -7.96 5.00 4.36
N GLN A 36 -9.14 4.47 4.00
CA GLN A 36 -10.34 4.59 4.80
C GLN A 36 -10.32 3.55 5.94
N ALA A 37 -10.41 4.05 7.17
CA ALA A 37 -10.63 3.24 8.35
C ALA A 37 -11.98 2.49 8.26
N ASP A 38 -12.01 1.27 8.76
CA ASP A 38 -13.21 0.42 8.86
C ASP A 38 -13.82 0.00 7.51
N ALA A 39 -13.15 0.29 6.38
CA ALA A 39 -13.64 -0.05 5.05
C ALA A 39 -13.72 -1.57 4.80
N PHE A 40 -12.74 -2.31 5.33
CA PHE A 40 -12.64 -3.77 5.15
C PHE A 40 -12.67 -4.53 6.47
N VAL A 41 -12.06 -3.96 7.52
CA VAL A 41 -11.99 -4.56 8.85
C VAL A 41 -12.17 -3.46 9.87
N THR A 42 -13.13 -3.63 10.78
CA THR A 42 -13.36 -2.68 11.87
C THR A 42 -12.12 -2.57 12.77
N GLY A 43 -11.74 -1.36 13.12
CA GLY A 43 -10.56 -1.03 13.89
C GLY A 43 -9.27 -0.93 13.08
N LEU A 44 -9.33 -1.06 11.75
CA LEU A 44 -8.16 -1.05 10.87
C LEU A 44 -8.38 -0.18 9.62
N ASN A 45 -7.29 0.37 9.12
CA ASN A 45 -7.12 0.90 7.78
C ASN A 45 -6.18 -0.07 7.03
N VAL A 46 -6.70 -0.73 6.00
CA VAL A 46 -5.97 -1.73 5.21
C VAL A 46 -5.98 -1.32 3.75
N GLY A 47 -4.81 -1.20 3.14
CA GLY A 47 -4.67 -0.83 1.75
C GLY A 47 -3.42 -1.39 1.10
N VAL A 48 -3.43 -1.50 -0.23
CA VAL A 48 -2.29 -1.91 -1.05
C VAL A 48 -1.81 -0.69 -1.83
N PHE A 49 -0.51 -0.42 -1.75
CA PHE A 49 0.11 0.79 -2.28
C PHE A 49 1.31 0.43 -3.16
N GLY A 50 1.55 1.25 -4.17
CA GLY A 50 2.65 1.07 -5.11
C GLY A 50 3.84 1.92 -4.72
N VAL A 51 4.76 1.38 -3.91
CA VAL A 51 5.85 2.17 -3.34
C VAL A 51 7.11 2.15 -4.21
N ASP A 52 7.63 3.33 -4.57
CA ASP A 52 8.85 3.54 -5.33
C ASP A 52 10.10 3.73 -4.45
N THR A 53 11.29 3.74 -5.07
CA THR A 53 12.56 3.83 -4.33
C THR A 53 12.81 5.19 -3.67
N THR A 54 12.26 6.26 -4.23
CA THR A 54 12.29 7.61 -3.68
C THR A 54 11.51 7.62 -2.38
N GLU A 55 10.27 7.13 -2.39
CA GLU A 55 9.38 7.11 -1.22
C GLU A 55 9.98 6.36 -0.04
N ILE A 56 10.65 5.22 -0.30
CA ILE A 56 11.34 4.45 0.74
C ILE A 56 12.58 5.19 1.26
N GLY A 57 13.21 6.02 0.44
CA GLY A 57 14.38 6.80 0.82
C GLY A 57 14.06 8.01 1.70
N LEU A 58 12.81 8.46 1.75
CA LEU A 58 12.44 9.70 2.42
C LEU A 58 12.27 9.52 3.94
N ALA A 59 12.75 10.52 4.69
CA ALA A 59 12.70 10.51 6.16
C ALA A 59 11.27 10.65 6.71
N ASN A 60 10.37 11.32 5.97
CA ASN A 60 8.95 11.47 6.31
C ASN A 60 8.23 10.10 6.40
N ASN A 61 8.70 9.11 5.63
CA ASN A 61 8.13 7.77 5.54
C ASN A 61 8.80 6.78 6.50
N ALA A 62 9.79 7.19 7.29
CA ALA A 62 10.62 6.30 8.11
C ALA A 62 9.81 5.42 9.08
N THR A 63 8.70 5.93 9.63
CA THR A 63 7.83 5.21 10.58
C THR A 63 6.96 4.14 9.93
N GLN A 64 6.77 4.21 8.61
CA GLN A 64 5.93 3.31 7.82
C GLN A 64 6.68 2.72 6.61
N LYS A 65 8.00 2.79 6.64
CA LYS A 65 8.88 2.41 5.53
C LYS A 65 8.82 0.90 5.29
N PRO A 66 8.40 0.45 4.10
CA PRO A 66 8.49 -0.97 3.74
C PRO A 66 9.94 -1.40 3.52
N ALA A 67 10.20 -2.70 3.55
CA ALA A 67 11.56 -3.24 3.38
C ALA A 67 12.11 -3.07 1.95
N HIS A 68 11.23 -3.07 0.94
CA HIS A 68 11.58 -2.98 -0.48
C HIS A 68 10.52 -2.19 -1.25
N ALA A 69 10.93 -1.61 -2.39
CA ALA A 69 10.02 -0.99 -3.35
C ALA A 69 9.15 -2.06 -4.02
N GLY A 70 7.96 -1.65 -4.41
CA GLY A 70 6.96 -2.47 -5.08
C GLY A 70 5.59 -2.41 -4.43
N TRP A 71 4.86 -3.50 -4.55
CA TRP A 71 3.51 -3.58 -4.01
C TRP A 71 3.53 -3.90 -2.53
N VAL A 72 3.02 -2.98 -1.71
CA VAL A 72 3.06 -3.05 -0.26
C VAL A 72 1.64 -3.06 0.29
N LEU A 73 1.32 -4.08 1.08
CA LEU A 73 0.14 -4.07 1.94
C LEU A 73 0.48 -3.32 3.21
N ARG A 74 -0.30 -2.29 3.55
CA ARG A 74 -0.21 -1.55 4.81
C ARG A 74 -1.46 -1.80 5.63
N THR A 75 -1.25 -2.16 6.88
CA THR A 75 -2.30 -2.30 7.89
C THR A 75 -2.00 -1.35 9.03
N GLU A 76 -2.89 -0.41 9.29
CA GLU A 76 -2.81 0.52 10.41
C GLU A 76 -4.03 0.37 11.33
N GLY A 77 -3.84 0.44 12.64
CA GLY A 77 -4.96 0.51 13.59
C GLY A 77 -5.71 1.84 13.52
N SER A 78 -7.02 1.86 13.77
CA SER A 78 -7.81 3.09 13.90
C SER A 78 -8.09 3.45 15.36
N GLY A 79 -8.57 4.69 15.61
CA GLY A 79 -8.91 5.17 16.95
C GLY A 79 -7.72 5.12 17.92
N GLY A 80 -7.90 4.51 19.10
CA GLY A 80 -6.82 4.35 20.09
C GLY A 80 -5.66 3.43 19.65
N ARG A 81 -5.74 2.84 18.45
CA ARG A 81 -4.68 2.03 17.82
C ARG A 81 -3.99 2.76 16.66
N ALA A 82 -4.33 4.03 16.40
CA ALA A 82 -3.65 4.86 15.41
C ALA A 82 -2.13 4.85 15.58
N GLY A 83 -1.39 4.78 14.47
CA GLY A 83 0.07 4.66 14.49
C GLY A 83 0.62 3.24 14.73
N ARG A 84 -0.22 2.24 14.99
CA ARG A 84 0.21 0.83 14.94
C ARG A 84 0.22 0.37 13.49
N ILE A 85 1.36 0.53 12.84
CA ILE A 85 1.53 0.28 11.40
C ILE A 85 2.29 -1.02 11.18
N GLN A 86 1.77 -1.88 10.32
CA GLN A 86 2.43 -3.04 9.76
C GLN A 86 2.48 -2.90 8.24
N THR A 87 3.64 -3.19 7.67
CA THR A 87 3.84 -3.21 6.22
C THR A 87 4.32 -4.59 5.79
N GLU A 88 3.77 -5.08 4.69
CA GLU A 88 4.13 -6.35 4.06
C GLU A 88 4.43 -6.09 2.59
N VAL A 89 5.62 -6.49 2.13
CA VAL A 89 5.98 -6.41 0.71
C VAL A 89 5.40 -7.63 0.01
N ILE A 90 4.36 -7.42 -0.80
CA ILE A 90 3.67 -8.47 -1.57
C ILE A 90 4.47 -8.83 -2.82
N VAL A 91 5.05 -7.82 -3.46
CA VAL A 91 5.94 -7.99 -4.62
C VAL A 91 7.09 -7.01 -4.48
N ALA A 92 8.30 -7.54 -4.30
CA ALA A 92 9.52 -6.74 -4.31
C ALA A 92 9.98 -6.48 -5.75
N MET A 93 10.41 -5.25 -6.05
CA MET A 93 10.85 -4.84 -7.37
C MET A 93 11.85 -3.68 -7.30
N GLY A 94 12.45 -3.35 -8.43
CA GLY A 94 13.47 -2.30 -8.52
C GLY A 94 12.93 -0.91 -8.20
N SER A 95 11.76 -0.56 -8.72
CA SER A 95 10.99 0.67 -8.39
C SER A 95 9.63 0.61 -9.08
N MET A 96 8.62 1.28 -8.53
CA MET A 96 7.40 1.57 -9.26
C MET A 96 7.68 2.57 -10.39
N THR A 97 6.89 2.45 -11.46
CA THR A 97 6.94 3.29 -12.65
C THR A 97 5.57 3.90 -12.89
N GLY A 98 5.50 5.09 -13.49
CA GLY A 98 4.19 5.72 -13.71
C GLY A 98 3.47 6.02 -12.38
N ASP A 99 4.23 6.45 -11.37
CA ASP A 99 3.71 7.13 -10.19
C ASP A 99 2.76 8.24 -10.68
N GLY A 100 1.51 8.16 -10.24
CA GLY A 100 0.37 8.93 -10.74
C GLY A 100 0.42 10.42 -10.39
N GLY A 101 1.56 11.10 -10.49
CA GLY A 101 1.71 12.53 -10.21
C GLY A 101 1.34 12.91 -8.77
N ALA A 102 1.20 14.21 -8.49
CA ALA A 102 0.93 14.72 -7.13
C ALA A 102 -0.41 14.26 -6.50
N VAL A 103 -1.24 13.53 -7.25
CA VAL A 103 -2.49 12.90 -6.82
C VAL A 103 -2.43 11.37 -6.94
N ALA A 104 -1.22 10.80 -7.06
CA ALA A 104 -1.01 9.39 -6.83
C ALA A 104 -1.68 9.02 -5.52
N ASN A 105 -2.39 7.93 -5.59
CA ASN A 105 -3.46 7.59 -4.65
C ASN A 105 -2.87 7.07 -3.32
N ASP A 106 -1.56 6.79 -3.29
CA ASP A 106 -0.76 6.50 -2.11
C ASP A 106 0.02 7.68 -1.54
N ASN A 107 0.15 8.80 -2.26
CA ASN A 107 0.79 10.06 -1.81
C ASN A 107 0.33 10.60 -0.43
N PRO A 108 -0.91 10.41 0.07
CA PRO A 108 -1.24 10.75 1.47
C PRO A 108 -0.54 9.87 2.53
N ILE A 109 -0.07 8.69 2.14
CA ILE A 109 0.62 7.72 3.00
C ILE A 109 2.11 7.67 2.68
N TYR A 110 2.48 7.50 1.42
CA TYR A 110 3.86 7.47 0.92
C TYR A 110 4.09 8.76 0.15
N ALA A 111 4.34 9.86 0.87
CA ALA A 111 4.54 11.14 0.20
C ALA A 111 5.93 11.22 -0.43
N ASN A 112 5.99 11.70 -1.67
CA ASN A 112 7.24 11.98 -2.39
C ASN A 112 8.05 13.19 -1.87
N THR A 113 7.50 13.95 -0.92
CA THR A 113 8.12 15.16 -0.31
C THR A 113 7.79 15.29 1.16
#